data_AF-A0A520SLG5-F1
#
_entry.id   AF-A0A520SLG5-F1
#
_cell.length_a   1.000
_cell.length_b   1.000
_cell.length_c   1.000
_cell.angle_alpha   90.00
_cell.angle_beta   90.00
_cell.angle_gamma   90.00
#
_symmetry.space_group_name_H-M   'P 1'
#
loop_
_entity.id
_entity.type
_entity.pdbx_description
1 polymer ?
#
loop_
_entity_poly.entity_id
_entity_poly.type
_entity_poly.pdbx_seq_one_letter_code
_entity_poly.pdbx_strand_id
1 'polypeptide(L)'
;MHTNRIIRSAGTIGALTLLSRCFGLLRDILIAYHFGTGLLASAFFTAFTLPNLFRRLFGEGALSAAFIPLFIQTRQTDGSPAAWQLAQRVGTLLTLTLTLLTLLGIGLLTLLMQNQLLSPTWHTTLNLARIMLPYLIFICLAALSMGLLNAHNHYTLPALAPTLLNLTLIATMTLLFPRLTCPPDQIHALAYTVLLAGILQLIIQLPALKSRGARFTPTPFRHDPR
;
A
#
# COMPACT_ATOMS: atom_id res chain seq x y z
N MET A 1 16.63 -11.55 30.17
CA MET A 1 16.60 -11.99 28.74
C MET A 1 15.56 -11.27 27.87
N HIS A 2 14.39 -10.87 28.39
CA HIS A 2 13.37 -10.13 27.62
C HIS A 2 13.82 -8.74 27.11
N THR A 3 14.54 -7.96 27.92
CA THR A 3 14.97 -6.59 27.58
C THR A 3 15.93 -6.55 26.39
N ASN A 4 16.90 -7.47 26.30
CA ASN A 4 17.82 -7.56 25.16
C ASN A 4 17.12 -7.91 23.84
N ARG A 5 16.04 -8.71 23.89
CA ARG A 5 15.27 -9.06 22.70
C ARG A 5 14.44 -7.87 22.19
N ILE A 6 13.88 -7.09 23.11
CA ILE A 6 13.12 -5.85 22.82
C ILE A 6 14.04 -4.77 22.25
N ILE A 7 15.21 -4.55 22.87
CA ILE A 7 16.20 -3.57 22.40
C ILE A 7 16.70 -3.94 21.00
N ARG A 8 17.01 -5.23 20.76
CA ARG A 8 17.44 -5.70 19.44
C ARG A 8 16.35 -5.59 18.38
N SER A 9 15.09 -5.89 18.71
CA SER A 9 13.96 -5.71 17.78
C SER A 9 13.69 -4.23 17.48
N ALA A 10 13.72 -3.37 18.50
CA ALA A 10 13.54 -1.93 18.34
C ALA A 10 14.65 -1.31 17.48
N GLY A 11 15.91 -1.69 17.72
CA GLY A 11 17.05 -1.26 16.89
C GLY A 11 16.93 -1.72 15.45
N THR A 12 16.47 -2.95 15.22
CA THR A 12 16.25 -3.48 13.85
C THR A 12 15.14 -2.72 13.13
N ILE A 13 14.00 -2.47 13.78
CA ILE A 13 12.88 -1.73 13.21
C ILE A 13 13.29 -0.27 12.93
N GLY A 14 14.03 0.36 13.85
CA GLY A 14 14.58 1.70 13.66
C GLY A 14 15.51 1.79 12.45
N ALA A 15 16.45 0.85 12.32
CA ALA A 15 17.35 0.76 11.17
C ALA A 15 16.59 0.55 9.84
N LEU A 16 15.61 -0.36 9.81
CA LEU A 16 14.76 -0.58 8.63
C LEU A 16 13.94 0.65 8.25
N THR A 17 13.46 1.40 9.25
CA THR A 17 12.71 2.64 9.02
C THR A 17 13.61 3.74 8.44
N LEU A 18 14.81 3.91 8.98
CA LEU A 18 15.80 4.85 8.44
C LEU A 18 16.19 4.48 7.01
N LEU A 19 16.44 3.21 6.75
CA LEU A 19 16.74 2.69 5.42
C LEU A 19 15.60 3.01 4.43
N SER A 20 14.35 2.83 4.84
CA SER A 20 13.18 3.20 4.03
C SER A 20 13.14 4.68 3.69
N ARG A 21 13.48 5.55 4.66
CA ARG A 21 13.57 7.00 4.43
C ARG A 21 14.69 7.36 3.46
N CYS A 22 15.87 6.74 3.59
CA CYS A 22 16.97 6.93 2.64
C CYS A 22 16.58 6.53 1.22
N PHE A 23 15.93 5.38 1.04
CA PHE A 23 15.42 4.97 -0.28
C PHE A 23 14.31 5.89 -0.79
N GLY A 24 13.45 6.41 0.10
CA GLY A 24 12.45 7.41 -0.26
C GLY A 24 13.08 8.70 -0.78
N LEU A 25 14.11 9.20 -0.09
CA LEU A 25 14.87 10.36 -0.53
C LEU A 25 15.57 10.11 -1.86
N LEU A 26 16.22 8.95 -2.03
CA LEU A 26 16.87 8.58 -3.29
C LEU A 26 15.87 8.52 -4.44
N ARG A 27 14.69 7.92 -4.22
CA ARG A 27 13.60 7.91 -5.19
C ARG A 27 13.23 9.34 -5.60
N ASP A 28 13.04 10.23 -4.64
CA ASP A 28 12.63 11.62 -4.93
C ASP A 28 13.72 12.40 -5.69
N ILE A 29 14.99 12.19 -5.33
CA ILE A 29 16.15 12.73 -6.07
C ILE A 29 16.16 12.21 -7.51
N LEU A 30 15.92 10.91 -7.72
CA LEU A 30 15.90 10.34 -9.07
C LEU A 30 14.71 10.87 -9.89
N ILE A 31 13.54 11.08 -9.28
CA ILE A 31 12.37 11.68 -9.96
C ILE A 31 12.71 13.11 -10.36
N ALA A 32 13.30 13.89 -9.46
CA ALA A 32 13.76 15.24 -9.76
C ALA A 32 14.88 15.25 -10.83
N TYR A 33 15.76 14.25 -10.85
CA TYR A 33 16.83 14.14 -11.86
C TYR A 33 16.26 13.92 -13.27
N HIS A 34 15.26 13.05 -13.42
CA HIS A 34 14.70 12.72 -14.75
C HIS A 34 13.66 13.73 -15.24
N PHE A 35 12.86 14.29 -14.33
CA PHE A 35 11.72 15.15 -14.69
C PHE A 35 11.89 16.62 -14.26
N GLY A 36 12.96 16.95 -13.53
CA GLY A 36 13.20 18.29 -12.97
C GLY A 36 12.13 18.69 -11.96
N THR A 37 11.91 20.00 -11.84
CA THR A 37 10.74 20.61 -11.21
C THR A 37 9.56 20.76 -12.19
N GLY A 38 9.57 19.99 -13.28
CA GLY A 38 8.63 20.12 -14.39
C GLY A 38 7.23 19.60 -14.08
N LEU A 39 6.31 19.89 -15.01
CA LEU A 39 4.88 19.56 -14.92
C LEU A 39 4.60 18.07 -14.64
N LEU A 40 5.44 17.16 -15.15
CA LEU A 40 5.28 15.72 -14.96
C LEU A 40 5.58 15.27 -13.52
N ALA A 41 6.63 15.81 -12.90
CA ALA A 41 6.96 15.50 -11.51
C ALA A 41 5.86 16.01 -10.57
N SER A 42 5.40 17.24 -10.76
CA SER A 42 4.30 17.81 -9.97
C SER A 42 3.00 17.01 -10.14
N ALA A 43 2.68 16.59 -11.37
CA ALA A 43 1.51 15.77 -11.65
C ALA A 43 1.59 14.40 -10.97
N PHE A 44 2.76 13.76 -11.01
CA PHE A 44 2.98 12.47 -10.36
C PHE A 44 2.85 12.55 -8.84
N PHE A 45 3.52 13.50 -8.18
CA PHE A 45 3.43 13.64 -6.72
C PHE A 45 2.01 14.01 -6.27
N THR A 46 1.33 14.87 -7.02
CA THR A 46 -0.07 15.21 -6.76
C THR A 46 -0.98 13.99 -6.89
N ALA A 47 -0.86 13.24 -7.99
CA ALA A 47 -1.60 12.00 -8.20
C ALA A 47 -1.31 10.95 -7.12
N PHE A 48 -0.04 10.81 -6.73
CA PHE A 48 0.42 9.82 -5.76
C PHE A 48 0.00 10.15 -4.32
N THR A 49 -0.43 11.39 -4.05
CA THR A 49 -0.92 11.80 -2.72
C THR A 49 -2.13 10.97 -2.30
N LEU A 50 -3.08 10.72 -3.21
CA LEU A 50 -4.30 9.97 -2.91
C LEU A 50 -4.00 8.54 -2.44
N PRO A 51 -3.26 7.70 -3.18
CA PRO A 51 -2.69 6.44 -2.70
C PRO A 51 -2.06 6.50 -1.29
N ASN A 52 -1.23 7.51 -1.06
CA ASN A 52 -0.44 7.62 0.16
C ASN A 52 -1.31 7.99 1.38
N LEU A 53 -2.35 8.81 1.19
CA LEU A 53 -3.29 9.16 2.26
C LEU A 53 -4.04 7.91 2.75
N PHE A 54 -4.57 7.09 1.85
CA PHE A 54 -5.25 5.85 2.22
C PHE A 54 -4.32 4.86 2.90
N ARG A 55 -3.07 4.70 2.41
CA ARG A 55 -2.06 3.90 3.11
C ARG A 55 -1.90 4.32 4.56
N ARG A 56 -1.79 5.63 4.82
CA ARG A 56 -1.66 6.17 6.19
C ARG A 56 -2.92 5.93 7.02
N LEU A 57 -4.11 6.15 6.46
CA LEU A 57 -5.38 5.97 7.17
C LEU A 57 -5.63 4.51 7.59
N PHE A 58 -5.30 3.54 6.74
CA PHE A 58 -5.60 2.13 6.98
C PHE A 58 -4.44 1.37 7.65
N GLY A 59 -3.19 1.69 7.30
CA GLY A 59 -2.01 1.02 7.87
C GLY A 59 -1.55 1.59 9.19
N GLU A 60 -1.43 2.91 9.28
CA GLU A 60 -0.96 3.60 10.50
C GLU A 60 -2.13 4.14 11.34
N GLY A 61 -3.32 4.27 10.73
CA GLY A 61 -4.47 4.96 11.30
C GLY A 61 -5.57 4.06 11.87
N ALA A 62 -6.80 4.55 11.77
CA ALA A 62 -7.95 4.09 12.55
C ALA A 62 -8.29 2.60 12.39
N LEU A 63 -8.15 2.04 11.18
CA LEU A 63 -8.47 0.63 10.98
C LEU A 63 -7.54 -0.26 11.81
N SER A 64 -6.22 -0.03 11.74
CA SER A 64 -5.25 -0.83 12.50
C SER A 64 -5.40 -0.63 14.01
N ALA A 65 -5.69 0.61 14.46
CA ALA A 65 -5.90 0.91 15.87
C ALA A 65 -7.14 0.22 16.47
N ALA A 66 -8.23 0.09 15.70
CA ALA A 66 -9.47 -0.53 16.17
C ALA A 66 -9.50 -2.05 15.95
N PHE A 67 -9.00 -2.52 14.80
CA PHE A 67 -9.10 -3.93 14.40
C PHE A 67 -8.09 -4.82 15.12
N ILE A 68 -6.84 -4.36 15.32
CA ILE A 68 -5.79 -5.20 15.92
C ILE A 68 -6.14 -5.62 17.36
N PRO A 69 -6.59 -4.71 18.26
CA PRO A 69 -7.00 -5.10 19.61
C PRO A 69 -8.15 -6.10 19.60
N LEU A 70 -9.15 -5.87 18.73
CA LEU A 70 -10.28 -6.78 18.58
C LEU A 70 -9.83 -8.17 18.12
N PHE A 71 -8.94 -8.26 17.13
CA PHE A 71 -8.38 -9.54 16.68
C PHE A 71 -7.64 -10.27 17.81
N ILE A 72 -6.82 -9.55 18.60
CA ILE A 72 -6.10 -10.13 19.73
C ILE A 72 -7.07 -10.62 20.80
N GLN A 73 -8.10 -9.84 21.11
CA GLN A 73 -9.13 -10.20 22.08
C GLN A 73 -9.90 -11.45 21.63
N THR A 74 -10.44 -11.46 20.41
CA THR A 74 -11.14 -12.64 19.84
C THR A 74 -10.24 -13.87 19.84
N ARG A 75 -8.94 -13.72 19.58
CA ARG A 75 -7.98 -14.83 19.64
C ARG A 75 -7.83 -15.40 21.06
N GLN A 76 -7.92 -14.55 22.08
CA GLN A 76 -7.83 -14.95 23.49
C GLN A 76 -9.14 -15.52 24.02
N THR A 77 -10.29 -14.96 23.64
CA THR A 77 -11.62 -15.36 24.16
C THR A 77 -12.22 -16.52 23.38
N ASP A 78 -12.21 -16.44 22.05
CA ASP A 78 -12.94 -17.34 21.15
C ASP A 78 -12.01 -18.26 20.34
N GLY A 79 -10.69 -18.11 20.56
CA GLY A 79 -9.65 -18.92 19.94
C GLY A 79 -9.18 -18.43 18.57
N SER A 80 -8.08 -19.04 18.10
CA SER A 80 -7.44 -18.71 16.82
C SER A 80 -8.37 -18.82 15.60
N PRO A 81 -9.23 -19.85 15.46
CA PRO A 81 -10.13 -19.94 14.32
C PRO A 81 -11.12 -18.77 14.22
N ALA A 82 -11.71 -18.35 15.33
CA ALA A 82 -12.65 -17.23 15.38
C ALA A 82 -11.97 -15.90 15.00
N ALA A 83 -10.75 -15.66 15.50
CA ALA A 83 -9.97 -14.47 15.15
C ALA A 83 -9.66 -14.40 13.65
N TRP A 84 -9.28 -15.53 13.02
CA TRP A 84 -9.03 -15.58 11.59
C TRP A 84 -10.30 -15.41 10.75
N GLN A 85 -11.46 -15.90 11.21
CA GLN A 85 -12.74 -15.61 10.57
C GLN A 85 -13.08 -14.12 10.63
N LEU A 86 -12.84 -13.46 11.77
CA LEU A 86 -12.98 -12.01 11.90
C LEU A 86 -12.08 -11.29 10.89
N ALA A 87 -10.80 -11.68 10.79
CA ALA A 87 -9.86 -11.10 9.84
C ALA A 87 -10.30 -11.29 8.37
N GLN A 88 -10.85 -12.45 8.03
CA GLN A 88 -11.43 -12.71 6.70
C GLN A 88 -12.64 -11.83 6.42
N ARG A 89 -13.58 -11.69 7.36
CA ARG A 89 -14.77 -10.82 7.22
C ARG A 89 -14.35 -9.37 7.00
N VAL A 90 -13.41 -8.87 7.80
CA VAL A 90 -12.89 -7.50 7.67
C VAL A 90 -12.13 -7.31 6.36
N GLY A 91 -11.25 -8.25 5.99
CA GLY A 91 -10.52 -8.20 4.73
C GLY A 91 -11.43 -8.26 3.50
N THR A 92 -12.51 -9.04 3.56
CA THR A 92 -13.51 -9.14 2.48
C THR A 92 -14.29 -7.84 2.35
N LEU A 93 -14.81 -7.30 3.45
CA LEU A 93 -15.51 -6.01 3.46
C LEU A 93 -14.60 -4.90 2.95
N LEU A 94 -13.36 -4.84 3.45
CA LEU A 94 -12.36 -3.87 2.99
C LEU A 94 -12.10 -3.98 1.49
N THR A 95 -11.93 -5.20 0.97
CA THR A 95 -11.73 -5.43 -0.47
C THR A 95 -12.93 -4.96 -1.29
N LEU A 96 -14.15 -5.31 -0.87
CA LEU A 96 -15.37 -4.90 -1.57
C LEU A 96 -15.55 -3.38 -1.57
N THR A 97 -15.40 -2.74 -0.41
CA THR A 97 -15.51 -1.28 -0.27
C THR A 97 -14.45 -0.56 -1.09
N LEU A 98 -13.20 -1.01 -1.04
CA LEU A 98 -12.12 -0.39 -1.82
C LEU A 98 -12.28 -0.64 -3.32
N THR A 99 -12.80 -1.80 -3.73
CA THR A 99 -13.08 -2.08 -5.14
C THR A 99 -14.17 -1.15 -5.65
N LEU A 100 -15.28 -0.99 -4.92
CA LEU A 100 -16.34 -0.05 -5.25
C LEU A 100 -15.81 1.39 -5.33
N LEU A 101 -15.06 1.82 -4.31
CA LEU A 101 -14.47 3.16 -4.27
C LEU A 101 -13.50 3.40 -5.44
N THR A 102 -12.71 2.39 -5.80
CA THR A 102 -11.78 2.45 -6.94
C THR A 102 -12.55 2.60 -8.25
N LEU A 103 -13.61 1.81 -8.47
CA LEU A 103 -14.42 1.90 -9.68
C LEU A 103 -15.12 3.26 -9.80
N LEU A 104 -15.73 3.74 -8.71
CA LEU A 104 -16.35 5.07 -8.66
C LEU A 104 -15.32 6.18 -8.90
N GLY A 105 -14.14 6.08 -8.29
CA GLY A 105 -13.07 7.04 -8.48
C GLY A 105 -12.52 7.05 -9.91
N ILE A 106 -12.32 5.89 -10.55
CA ILE A 106 -11.94 5.81 -11.97
C ILE A 106 -13.00 6.48 -12.86
N GLY A 107 -14.28 6.22 -12.58
CA GLY A 107 -15.40 6.84 -13.30
C GLY A 107 -15.40 8.36 -13.15
N LEU A 108 -15.31 8.85 -11.91
CA LEU A 108 -15.25 10.28 -11.62
C LEU A 108 -14.04 10.97 -12.27
N LEU A 109 -12.84 10.39 -12.13
CA LEU A 109 -11.63 10.94 -12.75
C LEU A 109 -11.74 10.98 -14.27
N THR A 110 -12.33 9.96 -14.88
CA THR A 110 -12.57 9.92 -16.34
C THR A 110 -13.56 10.99 -16.79
N LEU A 111 -14.62 11.25 -16.02
CA LEU A 111 -15.56 12.35 -16.28
C LEU A 111 -14.89 13.71 -16.15
N LEU A 112 -14.10 13.92 -15.08
CA LEU A 112 -13.38 15.17 -14.86
C LEU A 112 -12.41 15.47 -16.02
N MET A 113 -11.77 14.45 -16.58
CA MET A 113 -10.87 14.60 -17.73
C MET A 113 -11.56 15.06 -19.03
N GLN A 114 -12.90 15.03 -19.12
CA GLN A 114 -13.63 15.57 -20.29
C GLN A 114 -13.74 17.09 -20.25
N ASN A 115 -13.45 17.72 -19.10
CA ASN A 115 -13.51 19.17 -18.95
C ASN A 115 -12.33 19.84 -19.67
N GLN A 116 -12.61 20.50 -20.79
CA GLN A 116 -11.61 21.19 -21.62
C GLN A 116 -11.01 22.44 -20.97
N LEU A 117 -11.59 22.91 -19.85
CA LEU A 117 -11.06 24.05 -19.10
C LEU A 117 -9.87 23.65 -18.18
N LEU A 118 -9.58 22.36 -18.05
CA LEU A 118 -8.46 21.89 -17.24
C LEU A 118 -7.12 22.19 -17.94
N SER A 119 -6.16 22.68 -17.16
CA SER A 119 -4.78 22.82 -17.65
C SER A 119 -4.21 21.45 -18.08
N PRO A 120 -3.26 21.41 -19.03
CA PRO A 120 -2.59 20.18 -19.43
C PRO A 120 -2.00 19.37 -18.25
N THR A 121 -1.45 20.07 -17.25
CA THR A 121 -0.92 19.47 -16.02
C THR A 121 -1.97 18.69 -15.23
N TRP A 122 -3.19 19.23 -15.15
CA TRP A 122 -4.31 18.56 -14.49
C TRP A 122 -4.79 17.34 -15.28
N HIS A 123 -4.82 17.40 -16.62
CA HIS A 123 -5.10 16.20 -17.42
C HIS A 123 -4.11 15.07 -17.15
N THR A 124 -2.80 15.37 -17.12
CA THR A 124 -1.79 14.38 -16.76
C THR A 124 -1.97 13.87 -15.33
N THR A 125 -2.21 14.77 -14.37
CA THR A 125 -2.42 14.41 -12.95
C THR A 125 -3.60 13.46 -12.79
N LEU A 126 -4.75 13.77 -13.40
CA LEU A 126 -5.94 12.93 -13.33
C LEU A 126 -5.71 11.56 -14.00
N ASN A 127 -4.99 11.52 -15.12
CA ASN A 127 -4.65 10.27 -15.78
C ASN A 127 -3.75 9.38 -14.92
N LEU A 128 -2.69 9.95 -14.34
CA LEU A 128 -1.79 9.24 -13.42
C LEU A 128 -2.54 8.76 -12.17
N ALA A 129 -3.40 9.61 -11.59
CA ALA A 129 -4.22 9.25 -10.43
C ALA A 129 -5.15 8.08 -10.76
N ARG A 130 -5.76 8.08 -11.95
CA ARG A 130 -6.62 6.99 -12.44
C ARG A 130 -5.85 5.67 -12.56
N ILE A 131 -4.64 5.70 -13.10
CA ILE A 131 -3.77 4.50 -13.22
C ILE A 131 -3.34 3.99 -11.85
N MET A 132 -3.00 4.90 -10.93
CA MET A 132 -2.57 4.53 -9.58
C MET A 132 -3.74 4.12 -8.69
N LEU A 133 -4.99 4.49 -8.99
CA LEU A 133 -6.10 4.27 -8.07
C LEU A 133 -6.29 2.80 -7.63
N PRO A 134 -6.16 1.78 -8.52
CA PRO A 134 -6.25 0.38 -8.11
C PRO A 134 -5.20 -0.06 -7.08
N TYR A 135 -4.08 0.67 -6.95
CA TYR A 135 -3.10 0.46 -5.88
C TYR A 135 -3.75 0.52 -4.49
N LEU A 136 -4.81 1.32 -4.32
CA LEU A 136 -5.54 1.47 -3.05
C LEU A 136 -5.97 0.13 -2.45
N ILE A 137 -6.46 -0.79 -3.29
CA ILE A 137 -6.90 -2.11 -2.85
C ILE A 137 -5.73 -2.87 -2.24
N PHE A 138 -4.61 -2.92 -2.96
CA PHE A 138 -3.44 -3.68 -2.56
C PHE A 138 -2.74 -3.10 -1.33
N ILE A 139 -2.58 -1.77 -1.28
CA ILE A 139 -1.88 -1.14 -0.16
C ILE A 139 -2.66 -1.22 1.15
N CYS A 140 -3.98 -1.08 1.10
CA CYS A 140 -4.83 -1.21 2.30
C CYS A 140 -4.86 -2.67 2.80
N LEU A 141 -4.89 -3.65 1.89
CA LEU A 141 -4.78 -5.07 2.28
C LEU A 141 -3.38 -5.42 2.80
N ALA A 142 -2.33 -4.83 2.23
CA ALA A 142 -0.96 -4.96 2.74
C ALA A 142 -0.83 -4.33 4.13
N ALA A 143 -1.51 -3.22 4.39
CA ALA A 143 -1.61 -2.58 5.70
C ALA A 143 -2.36 -3.45 6.73
N LEU A 144 -3.50 -4.05 6.35
CA LEU A 144 -4.21 -4.99 7.21
C LEU A 144 -3.34 -6.21 7.55
N SER A 145 -2.66 -6.76 6.54
CA SER A 145 -1.70 -7.86 6.69
C SER A 145 -0.57 -7.51 7.65
N MET A 146 -0.07 -6.29 7.55
CA MET A 146 0.95 -5.73 8.44
C MET A 146 0.49 -5.71 9.89
N GLY A 147 -0.72 -5.21 10.13
CA GLY A 147 -1.34 -5.18 11.46
C GLY A 147 -1.50 -6.57 12.08
N LEU A 148 -1.94 -7.55 11.27
CA LEU A 148 -2.06 -8.95 11.70
C LEU A 148 -0.69 -9.56 12.03
N LEU A 149 0.33 -9.34 11.21
CA LEU A 149 1.70 -9.82 11.49
C LEU A 149 2.28 -9.17 12.76
N ASN A 150 2.04 -7.89 12.98
CA ASN A 150 2.42 -7.19 14.20
C ASN A 150 1.72 -7.78 15.44
N ALA A 151 0.44 -8.15 15.36
CA ALA A 151 -0.30 -8.85 16.42
C ALA A 151 0.25 -10.26 16.74
N HIS A 152 1.12 -10.77 15.87
CA HIS A 152 1.84 -12.03 15.99
C HIS A 152 3.35 -11.82 16.27
N ASN A 153 3.73 -10.62 16.71
CA ASN A 153 5.10 -10.21 17.03
C ASN A 153 6.10 -10.39 15.87
N HIS A 154 5.63 -10.28 14.62
CA HIS A 154 6.46 -10.39 13.42
C HIS A 154 6.58 -9.03 12.73
N TYR A 155 7.63 -8.28 13.07
CA TYR A 155 7.77 -6.87 12.68
C TYR A 155 8.65 -6.62 11.45
N THR A 156 9.41 -7.63 10.98
CA THR A 156 10.42 -7.45 9.93
C THR A 156 9.79 -7.27 8.55
N LEU A 157 8.91 -8.17 8.13
CA LEU A 157 8.18 -8.06 6.86
C LEU A 157 7.32 -6.78 6.79
N PRO A 158 6.54 -6.44 7.84
CA PRO A 158 5.91 -5.13 8.00
C PRO A 158 6.81 -3.93 7.71
N ALA A 159 7.97 -3.88 8.36
CA ALA A 159 8.90 -2.76 8.22
C ALA A 159 9.53 -2.66 6.82
N LEU A 160 9.62 -3.79 6.09
CA LEU A 160 10.15 -3.83 4.72
C LEU A 160 9.13 -3.41 3.66
N ALA A 161 7.82 -3.52 3.92
CA ALA A 161 6.82 -3.24 2.89
C ALA A 161 6.97 -1.83 2.25
N PRO A 162 7.17 -0.72 3.00
CA PRO A 162 7.39 0.60 2.41
C PRO A 162 8.66 0.70 1.56
N THR A 163 9.72 -0.06 1.91
CA THR A 163 10.97 -0.10 1.13
C THR A 163 10.75 -0.67 -0.26
N LEU A 164 9.86 -1.65 -0.42
CA LEU A 164 9.58 -2.28 -1.71
C LEU A 164 9.04 -1.29 -2.73
N LEU A 165 8.19 -0.35 -2.32
CA LEU A 165 7.70 0.70 -3.21
C LEU A 165 8.86 1.57 -3.72
N ASN A 166 9.74 2.01 -2.82
CA ASN A 166 10.86 2.84 -3.22
C ASN A 166 11.83 2.07 -4.12
N LEU A 167 12.14 0.82 -3.78
CA LEU A 167 13.03 -0.04 -4.57
C LEU A 167 12.49 -0.34 -5.96
N THR A 168 11.19 -0.63 -6.09
CA THR A 168 10.56 -0.90 -7.40
C THR A 168 10.53 0.33 -8.28
N LEU A 169 10.23 1.51 -7.72
CA LEU A 169 10.31 2.78 -8.44
C LEU A 169 11.75 3.07 -8.88
N ILE A 170 12.72 2.97 -7.97
CA ILE A 170 14.15 3.14 -8.31
C ILE A 170 14.56 2.16 -9.41
N ALA A 171 14.18 0.88 -9.31
CA ALA A 171 14.49 -0.14 -10.32
C ALA A 171 13.84 0.18 -11.68
N THR A 172 12.65 0.75 -11.71
CA THR A 172 12.01 1.20 -12.96
C THR A 172 12.81 2.33 -13.60
N MET A 173 13.27 3.28 -12.79
CA MET A 173 14.05 4.43 -13.28
C MET A 173 15.45 4.02 -13.76
N THR A 174 16.06 3.02 -13.14
CA THR A 174 17.40 2.58 -13.53
C THR A 174 17.38 1.54 -14.66
N LEU A 175 16.38 0.67 -14.73
CA LEU A 175 16.34 -0.45 -15.67
C LEU A 175 15.42 -0.20 -16.88
N LEU A 176 14.29 0.49 -16.67
CA LEU A 176 13.28 0.68 -17.71
C LEU A 176 13.42 2.03 -18.42
N PHE A 177 13.72 3.12 -17.71
CA PHE A 177 13.86 4.44 -18.35
C PHE A 177 14.91 4.49 -19.47
N PRO A 178 16.09 3.81 -19.38
CA PRO A 178 17.03 3.77 -20.50
C PRO A 178 16.44 3.17 -21.78
N ARG A 179 15.34 2.40 -21.68
CA ARG A 179 14.62 1.81 -22.81
C ARG A 179 13.43 2.66 -23.28
N LEU A 180 13.06 3.69 -22.53
CA LEU A 180 11.95 4.60 -22.83
C LEU A 180 12.51 5.93 -23.31
N THR A 181 12.25 6.27 -24.57
CA THR A 181 12.79 7.48 -25.21
C THR A 181 12.00 8.75 -24.91
N CYS A 182 10.74 8.62 -24.45
CA CYS A 182 9.82 9.73 -24.26
C CYS A 182 9.50 9.98 -22.76
N PRO A 183 9.62 11.22 -22.24
CA PRO A 183 9.27 11.53 -20.85
C PRO A 183 7.83 11.18 -20.43
N PRO A 184 6.80 11.34 -21.29
CA PRO A 184 5.45 10.86 -20.97
C PRO A 184 5.41 9.36 -20.69
N ASP A 185 6.10 8.53 -21.47
CA ASP A 185 6.09 7.07 -21.27
C ASP A 185 6.78 6.69 -19.96
N GLN A 186 7.86 7.41 -19.61
CA GLN A 186 8.57 7.22 -18.35
C GLN A 186 7.68 7.52 -17.13
N ILE A 187 6.88 8.60 -17.14
CA ILE A 187 6.01 8.92 -16.01
C ILE A 187 4.84 7.94 -15.89
N HIS A 188 4.30 7.45 -17.01
CA HIS A 188 3.28 6.39 -17.00
C HIS A 188 3.85 5.07 -16.49
N ALA A 189 5.09 4.73 -16.88
CA ALA A 189 5.78 3.56 -16.35
C ALA A 189 5.89 3.62 -14.83
N LEU A 190 6.23 4.78 -14.23
CA LEU A 190 6.22 4.93 -12.77
C LEU A 190 4.83 4.72 -12.17
N ALA A 191 3.76 5.22 -12.81
CA ALA A 191 2.40 5.00 -12.32
C ALA A 191 2.00 3.52 -12.31
N TYR A 192 2.34 2.77 -13.35
CA TYR A 192 2.15 1.31 -13.37
C TYR A 192 3.04 0.60 -12.35
N THR A 193 4.26 1.08 -12.12
CA THR A 193 5.14 0.54 -11.09
C THR A 193 4.57 0.73 -9.68
N VAL A 194 3.87 1.84 -9.40
CA VAL A 194 3.15 2.01 -8.12
C VAL A 194 2.14 0.87 -7.92
N LEU A 195 1.35 0.55 -8.94
CA LEU A 195 0.40 -0.56 -8.89
C LEU A 195 1.09 -1.90 -8.63
N LEU A 196 2.16 -2.20 -9.39
CA LEU A 196 2.97 -3.40 -9.22
C LEU A 196 3.56 -3.50 -7.80
N ALA A 197 4.05 -2.38 -7.27
CA ALA A 197 4.60 -2.32 -5.92
C ALA A 197 3.55 -2.71 -4.87
N GLY A 198 2.31 -2.25 -5.01
CA GLY A 198 1.21 -2.64 -4.12
C GLY A 198 0.96 -4.14 -4.13
N ILE A 199 0.95 -4.75 -5.32
CA ILE A 199 0.80 -6.20 -5.48
C ILE A 199 1.95 -6.94 -4.77
N LEU A 200 3.19 -6.53 -5.00
CA LEU A 200 4.37 -7.12 -4.37
C LEU A 200 4.35 -6.97 -2.84
N GLN A 201 3.94 -5.80 -2.34
CA GLN A 201 3.80 -5.51 -0.90
C GLN A 201 2.76 -6.42 -0.23
N LEU A 202 1.68 -6.78 -0.93
CA LEU A 202 0.72 -7.74 -0.41
C LEU A 202 1.27 -9.16 -0.48
N ILE A 203 1.79 -9.59 -1.64
CA ILE A 203 2.26 -10.95 -1.89
C ILE A 203 3.35 -11.38 -0.91
N ILE A 204 4.33 -10.52 -0.63
CA ILE A 204 5.46 -10.85 0.25
C ILE A 204 5.02 -11.19 1.69
N GLN A 205 3.87 -10.67 2.12
CA GLN A 205 3.32 -10.89 3.46
C GLN A 205 2.46 -12.15 3.56
N LEU A 206 1.93 -12.66 2.43
CA LEU A 206 1.02 -13.82 2.43
C LEU A 206 1.65 -15.09 3.01
N PRO A 207 2.90 -15.50 2.68
CA PRO A 207 3.49 -16.71 3.24
C PRO A 207 3.60 -16.67 4.78
N ALA A 208 4.00 -15.52 5.32
CA ALA A 208 4.09 -15.32 6.76
C ALA A 208 2.71 -15.41 7.43
N LEU A 209 1.66 -14.85 6.81
CA LEU A 209 0.29 -14.99 7.29
C LEU A 209 -0.20 -16.45 7.26
N LYS A 210 0.04 -17.19 6.16
CA LYS A 210 -0.33 -18.63 6.06
C LYS A 210 0.30 -19.44 7.17
N SER A 211 1.58 -19.20 7.46
CA SER A 211 2.30 -19.89 8.54
C SER A 211 1.72 -19.65 9.94
N ARG A 212 0.87 -18.63 10.12
CA ARG A 212 0.22 -18.27 11.39
C ARG A 212 -1.26 -18.59 11.46
N GLY A 213 -1.77 -19.34 10.47
CA GLY A 213 -3.14 -19.84 10.45
C GLY A 213 -4.10 -19.06 9.55
N ALA A 214 -3.60 -18.09 8.77
CA ALA A 214 -4.42 -17.41 7.78
C ALA A 214 -4.92 -18.39 6.72
N ARG A 215 -6.24 -18.45 6.55
CA ARG A 215 -6.89 -19.10 5.40
C ARG A 215 -7.41 -17.99 4.48
N PHE A 216 -7.08 -18.05 3.19
CA PHE A 216 -7.51 -17.05 2.21
C PHE A 216 -8.74 -17.52 1.43
N THR A 217 -9.76 -17.98 2.15
CA THR A 217 -11.05 -18.37 1.57
C THR A 217 -12.02 -17.20 1.69
N PRO A 218 -12.62 -16.70 0.59
CA PRO A 218 -13.67 -15.70 0.69
C PRO A 218 -14.88 -16.31 1.41
N THR A 219 -15.13 -15.84 2.63
CA THR A 219 -16.32 -16.24 3.39
C THR A 219 -17.47 -15.30 3.08
N PRO A 220 -18.62 -15.79 2.59
CA PRO A 220 -19.81 -14.95 2.43
C PRO A 220 -20.20 -14.36 3.79
N PHE A 221 -20.64 -13.10 3.78
CA PHE A 221 -21.05 -12.36 4.96
C PHE A 221 -22.38 -12.94 5.47
N ARG A 222 -22.34 -14.06 6.18
CA ARG A 222 -23.50 -14.62 6.86
C ARG A 222 -23.58 -13.96 8.23
N HIS A 223 -24.68 -13.25 8.50
CA HIS A 223 -25.03 -12.84 9.86
C HIS A 223 -25.13 -14.12 10.69
N ASP A 224 -24.23 -14.32 11.65
CA ASP A 224 -24.46 -15.31 12.71
C ASP A 224 -25.56 -14.73 13.60
N PRO A 225 -26.75 -15.35 13.67
CA PRO A 225 -27.69 -15.02 14.72
C PRO A 225 -27.08 -15.55 16.02
N ARG A 226 -26.63 -14.61 16.86
CA ARG A 226 -26.39 -14.90 18.28
C ARG A 226 -27.73 -15.12 18.98
#